data_AF-A0A7X8XR15-F1
#
_entry.id   AF-A0A7X8XR15-F1
#
_cell.length_a   1.000
_cell.length_b   1.000
_cell.length_c   1.000
_cell.angle_alpha   90.00
_cell.angle_beta   90.00
_cell.angle_gamma   90.00
#
_symmetry.space_group_name_H-M   'P 1'
#
loop_
_entity.id
_entity.type
_entity.pdbx_description
1 polymer ?
#
loop_
_entity_poly.entity_id
_entity_poly.type
_entity_poly.pdbx_seq_one_letter_code
_entity_poly.pdbx_strand_id
1 'polypeptide(L)'
;ETQTLHLNQYPVYQKERNTDVSKMGIALDILKRVRGLRTDYKIGNGAKLEKVILDTEISPELYGVIKSGARADSIELGNTFNIVVKQND
;
A
#
# COMPACT_ATOMS: atom_id res chain seq x y z
N GLU A 1 6.07 32.36 -15.46
CA GLU A 1 4.66 32.72 -15.75
C GLU A 1 3.77 31.57 -15.27
N THR A 2 2.70 31.88 -14.54
CA THR A 2 1.74 30.90 -14.03
C THR A 2 0.71 30.64 -15.12
N GLN A 3 0.69 29.43 -15.70
CA GLN A 3 -0.37 29.03 -16.62
C GLN A 3 -1.61 28.61 -15.81
N THR A 4 -2.65 29.44 -15.86
CA THR A 4 -3.95 29.10 -15.27
C THR A 4 -4.67 28.14 -16.19
N LEU A 5 -4.99 26.94 -15.69
CA LEU A 5 -5.81 25.97 -16.42
C LEU A 5 -7.27 26.46 -16.42
N HIS A 6 -7.72 27.03 -17.53
CA HIS A 6 -9.13 27.37 -17.74
C HIS A 6 -9.87 26.12 -18.24
N LEU A 7 -10.68 25.51 -17.37
CA LEU A 7 -11.57 24.41 -17.77
C LEU A 7 -12.72 24.99 -18.59
N ASN A 8 -12.68 24.80 -19.91
CA ASN A 8 -13.73 25.28 -20.83
C ASN A 8 -15.05 24.48 -20.69
N GLN A 9 -15.00 23.32 -20.02
CA GLN A 9 -16.16 22.48 -19.73
C GLN A 9 -15.83 21.54 -18.56
N TYR A 10 -16.88 21.04 -17.88
CA TYR A 10 -16.70 19.99 -16.88
C TYR A 10 -16.17 18.69 -17.52
N PRO A 11 -15.29 17.95 -16.83
CA PRO A 11 -14.84 16.65 -17.31
C PRO A 11 -16.02 15.71 -17.53
N VAL A 12 -16.08 15.08 -18.70
CA VAL A 12 -17.12 14.09 -19.02
C VAL A 12 -16.64 12.72 -18.58
N TYR A 13 -17.53 11.94 -17.94
CA TYR A 13 -17.24 10.55 -17.58
C TYR A 13 -16.95 9.73 -18.84
N GLN A 14 -15.80 9.04 -18.85
CA GLN A 14 -15.39 8.15 -19.93
C GLN A 14 -15.46 6.70 -19.44
N LYS A 15 -16.49 5.96 -19.87
CA LYS A 15 -16.74 4.57 -19.46
C LYS A 15 -15.53 3.66 -19.74
N GLU A 16 -14.79 3.92 -20.80
CA GLU A 16 -13.57 3.18 -21.18
C GLU A 16 -12.44 3.32 -20.15
N ARG A 17 -12.43 4.41 -19.36
CA ARG A 17 -11.48 4.64 -18.27
C ARG A 17 -11.97 4.10 -16.94
N ASN A 18 -13.10 3.41 -16.91
CA ASN A 18 -13.63 2.81 -15.71
C ASN A 18 -12.90 1.49 -15.43
N THR A 19 -11.93 1.54 -14.53
CA THR A 19 -11.15 0.37 -14.12
C THR A 19 -11.73 -0.21 -12.84
N ASP A 20 -11.84 -1.52 -12.75
CA ASP A 20 -12.16 -2.19 -11.49
C ASP A 20 -11.01 -2.00 -10.48
N VAL A 21 -11.30 -1.32 -9.37
CA VAL A 21 -10.35 -1.01 -8.30
C VAL A 21 -10.58 -1.83 -7.03
N SER A 22 -11.48 -2.81 -7.06
CA SER A 22 -11.85 -3.63 -5.90
C SER A 22 -10.62 -4.28 -5.23
N LYS A 23 -9.74 -4.90 -6.02
CA LYS A 23 -8.47 -5.50 -5.55
C LYS A 23 -7.52 -4.46 -4.93
N MET A 24 -7.51 -3.23 -5.45
CA MET A 24 -6.67 -2.15 -4.89
C MET A 24 -7.15 -1.71 -3.51
N GLY A 25 -8.46 -1.83 -3.23
CA GLY A 25 -9.02 -1.62 -1.89
C GLY A 25 -8.37 -2.53 -0.84
N ILE A 26 -8.19 -3.82 -1.17
CA ILE A 26 -7.53 -4.79 -0.28
C ILE A 26 -6.09 -4.36 0.03
N ALA A 27 -5.32 -3.99 -0.99
CA ALA A 27 -3.96 -3.53 -0.81
C ALA A 27 -3.90 -2.26 0.05
N LEU A 28 -4.80 -1.30 -0.19
CA LEU A 28 -4.88 -0.07 0.60
C LEU A 28 -5.16 -0.35 2.07
N ASP A 29 -6.07 -1.26 2.38
CA ASP A 29 -6.42 -1.59 3.77
C ASP A 29 -5.28 -2.29 4.50
N ILE A 30 -4.55 -3.18 3.81
CA ILE A 30 -3.30 -3.76 4.33
C ILE A 30 -2.27 -2.67 4.62
N LEU A 31 -2.07 -1.71 3.71
CA LEU A 31 -1.12 -0.62 3.90
C LEU A 31 -1.51 0.30 5.06
N LYS A 32 -2.80 0.52 5.30
CA LYS A 32 -3.29 1.24 6.49
C LYS A 32 -2.98 0.46 7.77
N ARG A 33 -3.18 -0.86 7.79
CA ARG A 33 -2.80 -1.71 8.95
C ARG A 33 -1.29 -1.64 9.22
N VAL A 34 -0.45 -1.73 8.18
CA VAL A 34 1.01 -1.52 8.29
C VAL A 34 1.33 -0.16 8.90
N ARG A 35 0.66 0.91 8.44
CA ARG A 35 0.86 2.27 8.99
C ARG A 35 0.43 2.39 10.45
N GLY A 36 -0.64 1.72 10.86
CA GLY A 36 -1.04 1.59 12.25
C GLY A 36 0.07 0.97 13.09
N LEU A 37 0.55 -0.22 12.70
CA LEU A 37 1.63 -0.90 13.42
C LEU A 37 2.94 -0.10 13.46
N ARG A 38 3.29 0.61 12.38
CA ARG A 38 4.44 1.53 12.40
C ARG A 38 4.28 2.59 13.49
N THR A 39 3.09 3.11 13.68
CA THR A 39 2.80 4.10 14.73
C THR A 39 2.93 3.48 16.11
N ASP A 40 2.32 2.31 16.32
CA ASP A 40 2.33 1.59 17.60
C ASP A 40 3.76 1.19 18.01
N TYR A 41 4.57 0.75 17.06
CA TYR A 41 5.96 0.34 17.28
C TYR A 41 6.95 1.51 17.19
N LYS A 42 6.48 2.74 16.98
CA LYS A 42 7.31 3.95 16.86
C LYS A 42 8.37 3.84 15.75
N ILE A 43 8.01 3.19 14.64
CA ILE A 43 8.85 3.00 13.46
C ILE A 43 8.60 4.16 12.48
N GLY A 44 9.65 4.87 12.09
CA GLY A 44 9.55 5.94 11.10
C GLY A 44 9.06 5.46 9.73
N ASN A 45 8.29 6.28 9.00
CA ASN A 45 7.71 5.92 7.71
C ASN A 45 8.74 5.50 6.64
N GLY A 46 9.97 6.03 6.72
CA GLY A 46 11.06 5.70 5.79
C GLY A 46 11.76 4.37 6.07
N ALA A 47 11.59 3.80 7.27
CA ALA A 47 12.29 2.59 7.69
C ALA A 47 11.93 1.41 6.79
N LYS A 48 12.94 0.63 6.40
CA LYS A 48 12.74 -0.62 5.67
C LYS A 48 12.28 -1.71 6.62
N LEU A 49 11.31 -2.49 6.17
CA LEU A 49 10.86 -3.69 6.84
C LEU A 49 11.59 -4.89 6.23
N GLU A 50 11.96 -5.84 7.07
CA GLU A 50 12.40 -7.14 6.58
C GLU A 50 11.20 -7.86 5.95
N LYS A 51 10.08 -7.92 6.68
CA LYS A 51 8.87 -8.58 6.21
C LYS A 51 7.57 -8.01 6.75
N VAL A 52 6.51 -8.22 5.97
CA VAL A 52 5.11 -8.07 6.41
C VAL A 52 4.52 -9.46 6.56
N ILE A 53 3.94 -9.76 7.72
CA ILE A 53 3.25 -11.01 8.01
C ILE A 53 1.75 -10.77 7.85
N LEU A 54 1.12 -11.52 6.96
CA LEU A 54 -0.33 -11.46 6.73
C LEU A 54 -1.02 -12.60 7.48
N ASP A 55 -2.20 -12.31 8.03
CA ASP A 55 -3.09 -13.26 8.71
C ASP A 55 -4.04 -13.97 7.74
N THR A 56 -4.03 -13.60 6.46
CA THR A 56 -4.91 -14.18 5.43
C THR A 56 -4.20 -14.17 4.10
N GLU A 57 -4.43 -15.20 3.30
CA GLU A 57 -3.91 -15.31 1.95
C GLU A 57 -4.55 -14.24 1.05
N ILE A 58 -3.74 -13.61 0.21
CA ILE A 58 -4.19 -12.59 -0.74
C ILE A 58 -3.73 -12.95 -2.15
N SER A 59 -4.31 -12.32 -3.17
CA SER A 59 -3.90 -12.55 -4.56
C SER A 59 -2.40 -12.22 -4.75
N PRO A 60 -1.61 -13.08 -5.41
CA PRO A 60 -0.19 -12.84 -5.70
C PRO A 60 0.08 -11.51 -6.42
N GLU A 61 -0.88 -11.05 -7.24
CA GLU A 61 -0.80 -9.77 -7.95
C GLU A 61 -0.64 -8.56 -6.99
N LEU A 62 -1.17 -8.67 -5.77
CA LEU A 62 -1.10 -7.61 -4.77
C LEU A 62 0.22 -7.61 -4.00
N TYR A 63 1.01 -8.68 -4.08
CA TYR A 63 2.24 -8.82 -3.29
C TYR A 63 3.24 -7.73 -3.67
N GLY A 64 3.40 -7.45 -4.96
CA GLY A 64 4.31 -6.39 -5.43
C GLY A 64 3.89 -5.00 -4.93
N VAL A 65 2.59 -4.70 -4.99
CA VAL A 65 2.03 -3.42 -4.53
C VAL A 65 2.24 -3.23 -3.03
N ILE A 66 1.89 -4.26 -2.24
CA ILE A 66 2.00 -4.21 -0.78
C ILE A 66 3.47 -4.15 -0.36
N LYS A 67 4.34 -4.97 -0.97
CA LYS A 67 5.78 -4.97 -0.67
C LYS A 67 6.40 -3.60 -0.91
N SER A 68 6.08 -2.98 -2.05
CA SER A 68 6.54 -1.64 -2.40
C SER A 68 5.97 -0.57 -1.44
N GLY A 69 4.66 -0.54 -1.24
CA GLY A 69 3.99 0.44 -0.38
C GLY A 69 4.38 0.34 1.10
N ALA A 70 4.62 -0.88 1.60
CA ALA A 70 5.05 -1.13 2.97
C ALA A 70 6.56 -0.94 3.17
N ARG A 71 7.34 -0.79 2.08
CA ARG A 71 8.82 -0.79 2.08
C ARG A 71 9.41 -2.05 2.74
N ALA A 72 8.90 -3.21 2.35
CA ALA A 72 9.31 -4.51 2.88
C ALA A 72 10.16 -5.33 1.90
N ASP A 73 11.03 -6.21 2.39
CA ASP A 73 11.81 -7.12 1.55
C ASP A 73 11.04 -8.41 1.21
N SER A 74 10.11 -8.85 2.05
CA SER A 74 9.21 -9.98 1.76
C SER A 74 7.80 -9.81 2.35
N ILE A 75 6.88 -10.65 1.89
CA ILE A 75 5.54 -10.84 2.45
C ILE A 75 5.44 -12.33 2.79
N GLU A 76 5.02 -12.64 4.01
CA GLU A 76 4.88 -14.01 4.51
C GLU A 76 3.47 -14.20 5.08
N LEU A 77 2.98 -15.44 5.06
CA LEU A 77 1.74 -15.82 5.74
C LEU A 77 2.07 -16.28 7.16
N GLY A 78 1.30 -15.82 8.13
CA GLY A 78 1.42 -16.22 9.53
C GLY A 78 0.06 -16.16 10.24
N ASN A 79 0.08 -16.43 11.55
CA ASN A 79 -1.16 -16.49 12.33
C ASN A 79 -1.72 -15.11 12.70
N THR A 80 -0.88 -14.08 12.72
CA THR A 80 -1.26 -12.72 13.09
C THR A 80 -0.62 -11.70 12.16
N PHE A 81 -1.36 -10.63 11.87
CA PHE A 81 -0.84 -9.54 11.06
C PHE A 81 0.23 -8.79 11.84
N ASN A 82 1.44 -8.73 11.28
CA ASN A 82 2.57 -8.09 11.95
C ASN A 82 3.61 -7.55 10.96
N ILE A 83 4.53 -6.71 11.44
CA ILE A 83 5.66 -6.18 10.67
C ILE A 83 6.96 -6.42 11.42
N VAL A 84 8.02 -6.71 10.67
CA VAL A 84 9.37 -6.88 11.21
C VAL A 84 10.27 -5.82 10.60
N VAL A 85 10.90 -5.01 11.44
CA VAL A 85 11.84 -3.96 11.00
C VAL A 85 13.15 -4.61 10.60
N LYS A 86 13.70 -4.17 9.47
CA LYS A 86 15.05 -4.59 9.09
C LYS A 86 16.05 -3.98 10.05
N GLN A 87 16.78 -4.80 10.79
CA GLN A 87 17.90 -4.30 11.59
C GLN A 87 19.01 -3.86 10.64
N ASN A 88 19.55 -2.67 10.88
CA ASN A 88 20.75 -2.24 10.17
C ASN A 88 21.91 -3.03 10.76
N ASP A 89 22.50 -3.93 9.97
CA ASP A 89 23.89 -4.34 10.17
C ASP A 89 24.84 -3.16 9.88
#